data_AF-A0A9E2UHR2-F1
#
_entry.id   AF-A0A9E2UHR2-F1
#
_cell.length_a   1.000
_cell.length_b   1.000
_cell.length_c   1.000
_cell.angle_alpha   90.00
_cell.angle_beta   90.00
_cell.angle_gamma   90.00
#
_symmetry.space_group_name_H-M   'P 1'
#
loop_
_entity.id
_entity.type
_entity.pdbx_description
1 polymer ?
#
loop_
_entity_poly.entity_id
_entity_poly.type
_entity_poly.pdbx_seq_one_letter_code
_entity_poly.pdbx_strand_id
1 'polypeptide(L)' 'MGRPTAVIVTTEFLHEAEVQRDALGMHDLAPVVIDHPLSTLTEAEIEARAEQAVGQCVAVWCGGDARG' A
#
# COMPACT_ATOMS: atom_id res chain seq x y z
N MET A 1 -13.39 -12.56 -11.43
CA MET A 1 -12.08 -11.88 -11.52
C MET A 1 -12.01 -10.86 -10.40
N GLY A 2 -10.86 -10.74 -9.73
CA GLY A 2 -10.67 -9.82 -8.60
C GLY A 2 -10.54 -8.36 -9.05
N ARG A 3 -10.85 -7.42 -8.17
CA ARG A 3 -10.63 -5.98 -8.41
C ARG A 3 -9.19 -5.64 -7.97
N PRO A 4 -8.37 -4.96 -8.80
CA PRO A 4 -7.08 -4.43 -8.35
C PRO A 4 -7.28 -3.62 -7.07
N THR A 5 -6.53 -3.96 -6.03
CA THR A 5 -6.72 -3.38 -4.69
C THR A 5 -5.37 -2.98 -4.13
N ALA A 6 -5.22 -1.70 -3.78
CA ALA A 6 -4.04 -1.16 -3.13
C ALA A 6 -4.29 -1.15 -1.61
N VAL A 7 -3.51 -1.94 -0.87
CA VAL A 7 -3.55 -1.96 0.60
C VAL A 7 -2.49 -0.99 1.10
N ILE A 8 -2.90 0.02 1.87
CA ILE A 8 -1.99 1.03 2.43
C ILE A 8 -1.66 0.67 3.88
N VAL A 9 -0.37 0.65 4.21
CA VAL A 9 0.13 0.44 5.57
C VAL A 9 1.12 1.56 5.92
N THR A 10 1.29 1.82 7.21
CA THR A 10 2.41 2.66 7.67
C THR A 10 3.65 1.81 7.88
N THR A 11 4.83 2.44 7.85
CA THR A 11 6.15 1.82 8.09
C THR A 11 6.17 0.86 9.28
N GLU A 12 5.44 1.19 10.35
CA GLU A 12 5.40 0.43 11.60
C GLU A 12 4.68 -0.92 11.49
N PHE A 13 3.95 -1.17 10.40
CA PHE A 13 3.23 -2.41 10.14
C PHE A 13 3.79 -3.21 8.96
N LEU A 14 4.99 -2.85 8.48
CA LEU A 14 5.58 -3.52 7.31
C LEU A 14 5.81 -5.01 7.59
N HIS A 15 6.35 -5.33 8.76
CA HIS A 15 6.62 -6.71 9.15
C HIS A 15 5.34 -7.54 9.29
N GLU A 16 4.31 -6.99 9.92
CA GLU A 16 3.01 -7.62 10.09
C GLU A 16 2.31 -7.85 8.76
N ALA A 17 2.46 -6.91 7.82
CA ALA A 17 1.95 -7.06 6.45
C ALA A 17 2.66 -8.19 5.71
N GLU A 18 3.99 -8.30 5.84
CA GLU A 18 4.78 -9.41 5.28
C GLU A 18 4.34 -10.76 5.85
N VAL A 19 4.27 -10.86 7.19
CA VAL A 19 3.87 -12.10 7.88
C VAL A 19 2.46 -12.54 7.46
N GLN A 20 1.50 -11.63 7.40
CA GLN A 20 0.13 -11.96 6.99
C GLN A 20 0.07 -12.38 5.53
N ARG A 21 0.82 -11.71 4.65
CA ARG A 21 0.88 -12.04 3.23
C ARG A 21 1.41 -13.45 3.01
N ASP A 22 2.47 -13.82 3.73
CA ASP A 22 3.05 -15.15 3.63
C ASP A 22 2.14 -16.22 4.23
N ALA A 23 1.53 -15.95 5.38
CA ALA A 23 0.60 -16.88 6.02
C ALA A 23 -0.65 -17.19 5.16
N LEU A 24 -1.10 -16.22 4.36
CA LEU A 24 -2.27 -16.34 3.49
C LEU A 24 -1.93 -16.74 2.05
N GLY A 25 -0.64 -16.94 1.73
CA GLY A 25 -0.18 -17.26 0.36
C GLY A 25 -0.41 -16.12 -0.65
N MET A 26 -0.53 -14.88 -0.18
CA MET A 26 -0.85 -13.69 -0.98
C MET A 26 0.42 -13.04 -1.57
N HIS A 27 1.40 -13.82 -2.03
CA HIS A 27 2.73 -13.30 -2.36
C HIS A 27 2.76 -12.21 -3.45
N ASP A 28 1.72 -12.10 -4.28
CA ASP A 28 1.54 -11.04 -5.27
C ASP A 28 1.07 -9.69 -4.67
N LEU A 29 0.66 -9.66 -3.39
CA LEU A 29 0.25 -8.44 -2.70
C LEU A 29 1.49 -7.60 -2.38
N ALA A 30 1.65 -6.49 -3.09
CA ALA A 30 2.61 -5.45 -2.74
C ALA A 30 1.86 -4.33 -1.98
N PRO A 31 2.09 -4.16 -0.66
CA PRO A 31 1.45 -3.08 0.08
C PRO A 31 2.04 -1.74 -0.35
N VAL A 32 1.19 -0.72 -0.38
CA VAL A 32 1.60 0.69 -0.46
C VAL A 32 2.07 1.11 0.92
N VAL A 33 3.30 1.60 1.01
CA VAL A 33 3.90 1.98 2.29
C VAL A 33 4.02 3.49 2.38
N ILE A 34 3.55 4.05 3.49
CA ILE A 34 3.66 5.48 3.83
C ILE A 34 4.27 5.64 5.22
N ASP A 35 4.79 6.83 5.52
CA ASP A 35 5.40 7.07 6.82
C ASP A 35 4.35 7.16 7.95
N HIS A 36 4.69 6.65 9.13
CA HIS A 36 3.98 6.97 10.38
C HIS A 36 4.30 8.40 10.87
N PRO A 37 3.48 9.04 11.73
CA PRO A 37 2.10 8.70 12.14
C PRO A 37 1.06 9.18 11.12
N LEU A 38 -0.22 8.87 11.40
CA LEU A 38 -1.38 9.48 10.74
C LEU A 38 -2.31 10.22 11.71
N SER A 39 -2.47 9.73 12.93
CA SER A 39 -3.48 10.20 13.89
C SER A 39 -3.24 11.59 14.46
N THR A 40 -2.01 12.10 14.38
CA THR A 40 -1.59 13.38 14.96
C THR A 40 -1.20 14.42 13.92
N LEU A 41 -1.35 14.09 12.63
CA LEU A 41 -0.91 14.93 11.54
C LEU A 41 -1.89 16.08 11.29
N THR A 42 -1.34 17.22 10.91
CA THR A 42 -2.09 18.31 10.28
C THR A 42 -2.57 17.90 8.88
N GLU A 43 -3.49 18.66 8.31
CA GLU A 43 -4.00 18.40 6.95
C GLU A 43 -2.89 18.41 5.89
N ALA A 44 -1.96 19.37 5.98
CA ALA A 44 -0.82 19.45 5.06
C ALA A 44 0.12 18.23 5.19
N GLU A 45 0.30 17.71 6.40
CA GLU A 45 1.10 16.51 6.62
C GLU A 45 0.36 15.24 6.13
N ILE A 46 -0.97 15.19 6.26
CA ILE A 46 -1.80 14.14 5.65
C ILE A 46 -1.70 14.17 4.12
N GLU A 47 -1.71 15.37 3.53
CA GLU A 47 -1.53 15.53 2.09
C GLU A 47 -0.17 14.97 1.64
N ALA A 48 0.90 15.26 2.39
CA ALA A 48 2.21 14.65 2.12
C ALA A 48 2.20 13.11 2.21
N ARG A 49 1.40 12.50 3.10
CA ARG A 49 1.22 11.04 3.14
C ARG A 49 0.43 10.51 1.94
N ALA A 50 -0.56 11.26 1.47
CA ALA A 50 -1.27 10.91 0.25
C ALA A 50 -0.33 10.95 -0.97
N GLU A 51 0.54 11.96 -1.07
CA GLU A 51 1.53 12.07 -2.14
C GLU A 51 2.49 10.87 -2.17
N GLN A 52 2.93 10.37 -1.00
CA GLN A 52 3.73 9.15 -0.90
C GLN A 52 2.99 7.92 -1.49
N ALA A 53 1.67 7.83 -1.29
CA ALA A 53 0.88 6.69 -1.71
C ALA A 53 0.51 6.71 -3.21
N VAL A 54 0.26 7.88 -3.81
CA VAL A 54 -0.35 8.01 -5.15
C VAL A 54 0.37 7.19 -6.21
N GLY A 55 1.69 7.33 -6.33
CA GLY A 55 2.46 6.61 -7.35
C GLY A 55 2.39 5.09 -7.18
N GLN A 56 2.41 4.62 -5.93
CA GLN A 56 2.35 3.20 -5.60
C GLN A 56 0.94 2.64 -5.87
N CYS A 57 -0.12 3.36 -5.50
CA CYS A 57 -1.50 3.00 -5.79
C CYS A 57 -1.74 2.86 -7.30
N VAL A 58 -1.27 3.83 -8.08
CA VAL A 58 -1.37 3.78 -9.56
C VAL A 58 -0.63 2.57 -10.11
N ALA A 59 0.57 2.27 -9.60
CA ALA A 59 1.30 1.07 -10.03
C ALA A 59 0.54 -0.22 -9.74
N VAL A 60 -0.10 -0.34 -8.57
CA VAL A 60 -0.93 -1.50 -8.20
C VAL A 60 -2.15 -1.63 -9.12
N TRP A 61 -2.84 -0.51 -9.40
CA TRP A 61 -4.06 -0.55 -10.20
C TRP A 61 -3.80 -0.77 -11.69
N CYS A 62 -2.73 -0.19 -12.23
CA CYS A 62 -2.41 -0.23 -13.65
C CYS A 62 -1.44 -1.36 -14.04
N GLY A 63 -0.76 -1.98 -13.07
CA GLY A 63 0.10 -3.15 -13.29
C GLY A 63 -0.65 -4.45 -13.63
N GLY A 64 -1.99 -4.40 -13.73
CA GLY A 64 -2.87 -5.56 -13.92
C GLY A 64 -3.15 -6.00 -15.36
N ASP A 65 -2.79 -5.22 -16.39
CA ASP A 65 -3.08 -5.53 -17.82
C ASP A 65 -1.83 -5.54 -18.70
N ALA A 66 -0.74 -6.18 -18.24
CA ALA A 66 0.42 -6.47 -19.09
C ALA A 66 1.03 -7.82 -18.75
N ARG A 67 0.26 -8.91 -18.95
CA ARG A 67 0.80 -10.27 -19.06
C ARG A 67 0.03 -11.07 -20.12
N GLY A 68 0.69 -11.32 -21.25
CA GLY A 68 0.44 -12.46 -22.15
C GLY A 68 -0.46 -12.22 -23.33
#